data_AF-A0A7J4IT60-F1
#
_entry.id   AF-A0A7J4IT60-F1
#
_cell.length_a   1.000
_cell.length_b   1.000
_cell.length_c   1.000
_cell.angle_alpha   90.00
_cell.angle_beta   90.00
_cell.angle_gamma   90.00
#
_symmetry.space_group_name_H-M   'P 1'
#
loop_
_entity.id
_entity.type
_entity.pdbx_description
1 polymer ?
#
loop_
_entity_poly.entity_id
_entity_poly.type
_entity_poly.pdbx_seq_one_letter_code
_entity_poly.pdbx_strand_id
1 'polypeptide(L)'
;MVTKQINLKISDNLYSSAKSFAQSYGYKNVQELAADSLREKIFEKSAFDESFSDKEIELIDKIIEKTVKSGKLVDAKEYFKEFE
;
A
#
# COMPACT_ATOMS: atom_id res chain seq x y z
N MET A 1 16.00 21.52 13.84
CA MET A 1 14.90 20.58 13.48
C MET A 1 14.40 19.93 14.75
N VAL A 2 13.08 19.91 14.99
CA VAL A 2 12.50 19.24 16.14
C VAL A 2 12.28 17.77 15.77
N THR A 3 12.97 16.85 16.43
CA THR A 3 12.80 15.40 16.25
C THR A 3 12.06 14.80 17.45
N LYS A 4 11.31 13.72 17.22
CA LYS A 4 10.69 12.91 18.27
C LYS A 4 11.40 11.56 18.33
N GLN A 5 11.68 11.09 19.54
CA GLN A 5 12.29 9.77 19.77
C GLN A 5 11.20 8.74 20.03
N ILE A 6 11.34 7.56 19.41
CA ILE A 6 10.52 6.38 19.66
C ILE A 6 11.39 5.35 20.37
N ASN A 7 10.95 4.86 21.52
CA ASN A 7 11.61 3.77 22.23
C ASN A 7 10.82 2.47 22.01
N LEU A 8 11.46 1.47 21.39
CA LEU A 8 10.85 0.19 21.05
C LEU A 8 11.61 -0.94 21.75
N LYS A 9 10.87 -1.93 22.24
CA LYS A 9 11.42 -3.22 22.66
C LYS A 9 11.16 -4.23 21.56
N ILE A 10 12.21 -4.92 21.12
CA ILE A 10 12.14 -5.98 20.11
C ILE A 10 12.88 -7.21 20.61
N SER A 11 12.58 -8.38 20.05
CA SER A 11 13.29 -9.61 20.39
C SER A 11 14.76 -9.54 19.96
N ASP A 12 15.64 -10.24 20.69
CA ASP A 12 17.07 -10.30 20.38
C ASP A 12 17.34 -10.85 18.97
N ASN A 13 16.55 -11.83 18.54
CA ASN A 13 16.62 -12.41 17.19
C ASN A 13 16.31 -11.39 16.09
N LEU A 14 15.33 -10.51 16.34
CA LEU A 14 14.99 -9.46 15.39
C LEU A 14 16.08 -8.38 15.38
N TYR A 15 16.60 -8.00 16.55
CA TYR A 15 17.68 -7.02 16.65
C TYR A 15 18.96 -7.50 15.96
N SER A 16 19.35 -8.77 16.15
CA SER A 16 20.55 -9.34 15.51
C SER A 16 20.40 -9.38 13.99
N SER A 17 19.25 -9.83 13.49
CA SER A 17 18.92 -9.84 12.06
C SER A 17 18.93 -8.42 11.47
N ALA A 18 18.31 -7.47 12.14
CA ALA A 18 18.28 -6.07 11.71
C ALA A 18 19.68 -5.43 11.71
N LYS A 19 20.54 -5.80 12.66
CA LYS A 19 21.92 -5.34 12.72
C LYS A 19 22.75 -5.88 11.56
N SER A 20 22.63 -7.17 11.25
CA SER A 20 23.28 -7.78 10.08
C SER A 20 22.80 -7.14 8.78
N PHE A 21 21.49 -6.95 8.63
CA PHE A 21 20.91 -6.26 7.48
C PHE A 21 21.45 -4.83 7.35
N ALA A 22 21.43 -4.05 8.43
CA ALA A 22 21.94 -2.68 8.42
C ALA A 22 23.39 -2.60 7.91
N GLN A 23 24.26 -3.52 8.36
CA GLN A 23 25.66 -3.57 7.93
C GLN A 23 25.81 -3.94 6.45
N SER A 24 25.07 -4.95 5.97
CA SER A 24 25.15 -5.42 4.59
C SER A 24 24.67 -4.38 3.58
N TYR A 25 23.72 -3.52 3.97
CA TYR A 25 23.09 -2.53 3.09
C TYR A 25 23.57 -1.09 3.35
N GLY A 26 24.63 -0.91 4.14
CA GLY A 26 25.30 0.39 4.31
C GLY A 26 24.61 1.36 5.26
N TYR A 27 23.68 0.91 6.08
CA TYR A 27 23.08 1.71 7.15
C TYR A 27 24.08 1.87 8.32
N LYS A 28 24.10 3.05 8.94
CA LYS A 28 25.00 3.35 10.07
C LYS A 28 24.61 2.59 11.33
N ASN A 29 23.31 2.37 11.54
CA ASN A 29 22.78 1.65 12.68
C ASN A 29 21.34 1.18 12.43
N VAL A 30 20.81 0.38 13.36
CA VAL A 30 19.45 -0.16 13.31
C VAL A 30 18.37 0.94 13.40
N GLN A 31 18.67 2.10 13.99
CA GLN A 31 17.69 3.21 14.05
C GLN A 31 17.53 3.89 12.70
N GLU A 32 18.60 4.04 11.93
CA GLU A 32 18.55 4.56 10.55
C GLU A 32 17.76 3.62 9.66
N LEU A 33 18.03 2.31 9.76
CA LEU A 33 17.22 1.27 9.10
C LEU A 33 15.74 1.39 9.48
N ALA A 34 15.42 1.44 10.78
CA ALA A 34 14.04 1.52 11.24
C ALA A 34 13.32 2.80 10.75
N ALA A 35 14.01 3.94 10.76
CA ALA A 35 13.46 5.20 10.27
C ALA A 35 13.20 5.16 8.76
N ASP A 36 14.08 4.52 7.99
CA ASP A 36 13.95 4.39 6.54
C ASP A 36 12.82 3.40 6.17
N SER A 37 12.75 2.25 6.84
CA SER A 37 11.64 1.30 6.66
C SER A 37 10.28 1.90 7.03
N LEU A 38 10.22 2.73 8.08
CA LEU A 38 9.01 3.47 8.43
C LEU A 38 8.67 4.53 7.36
N ARG A 39 9.69 5.22 6.82
CA ARG A 39 9.50 6.20 5.75
C ARG A 39 8.95 5.53 4.50
N GLU A 40 9.54 4.43 4.08
CA GLU A 40 9.06 3.60 2.97
C GLU A 40 7.59 3.25 3.22
N LYS A 41 7.27 2.64 4.37
CA LYS A 41 5.89 2.24 4.62
C LYS A 41 4.85 3.37 4.67
N ILE A 42 5.24 4.58 5.07
CA ILE A 42 4.34 5.75 5.21
C ILE A 42 4.26 6.58 3.93
N PHE A 43 5.38 6.76 3.24
CA PHE A 43 5.54 7.73 2.15
C PHE A 43 5.76 7.08 0.78
N GLU A 44 5.98 5.77 0.73
CA GLU A 44 5.71 5.01 -0.47
C GLU A 44 4.20 5.09 -0.71
N LYS A 45 3.79 6.17 -1.38
CA LYS A 45 2.60 6.14 -2.22
C LYS A 45 2.88 5.04 -3.21
N SER A 46 2.40 3.85 -2.87
CA SER A 46 2.55 2.71 -3.72
C SER A 46 2.10 3.12 -5.12
N ALA A 47 2.96 2.97 -6.12
CA ALA A 47 2.50 2.99 -7.50
C ALA A 47 1.45 1.88 -7.74
N PHE A 48 1.34 0.95 -6.79
CA PHE A 48 0.35 -0.10 -6.61
C PHE A 48 -0.45 0.14 -5.32
N ASP A 49 -0.85 1.38 -5.04
CA ASP A 49 -1.88 1.58 -4.02
C ASP A 49 -3.13 0.95 -4.63
N GLU A 50 -3.39 -0.31 -4.29
CA GLU A 50 -4.57 -1.06 -4.76
C GLU A 50 -5.88 -0.46 -4.22
N SER A 51 -5.79 0.58 -3.38
CA SER A 51 -6.95 1.39 -3.06
C SER A 51 -7.23 2.39 -4.19
N PHE A 52 -8.41 2.27 -4.79
CA PHE A 52 -8.93 3.27 -5.71
C PHE A 52 -8.88 4.65 -5.04
N SER A 53 -8.38 5.66 -5.75
CA SER A 53 -8.47 7.04 -5.28
C SER A 53 -9.94 7.44 -5.09
N ASP A 54 -10.22 8.44 -4.25
CA ASP A 54 -11.59 8.95 -4.03
C ASP A 54 -12.33 9.26 -5.34
N LYS A 55 -11.60 9.74 -6.36
CA LYS A 55 -12.14 10.04 -7.70
C LYS A 55 -12.48 8.78 -8.49
N GLU A 56 -11.69 7.73 -8.36
CA GLU A 56 -11.95 6.43 -9.01
C GLU A 56 -13.12 5.73 -8.34
N ILE A 57 -13.21 5.79 -7.01
CA ILE A 57 -14.39 5.32 -6.26
C ILE A 57 -15.64 6.05 -6.75
N GLU A 58 -15.60 7.39 -6.82
CA GLU A 58 -16.74 8.19 -7.30
C GLU A 58 -17.12 7.87 -8.76
N LEU A 59 -16.13 7.55 -9.61
CA LEU A 59 -16.38 7.14 -10.99
C LEU A 59 -17.07 5.78 -11.06
N ILE A 60 -16.60 4.80 -10.28
CA ILE A 60 -17.19 3.46 -10.18
C ILE A 60 -18.65 3.56 -9.72
N ASP A 61 -18.93 4.33 -8.68
CA ASP A 61 -20.29 4.53 -8.16
C ASP A 61 -21.23 5.13 -9.23
N LYS A 62 -20.75 6.15 -9.95
CA LYS A 62 -21.52 6.77 -11.05
C LYS A 62 -21.80 5.79 -12.20
N ILE A 63 -20.86 4.91 -12.53
CA ILE A 63 -21.04 3.89 -13.57
C ILE A 63 -22.08 2.88 -13.13
N ILE A 64 -21.97 2.36 -11.90
CA ILE A 64 -22.93 1.41 -11.33
C ILE A 64 -24.33 2.03 -11.33
N GLU A 65 -24.49 3.25 -10.83
CA GLU A 65 -25.78 3.94 -10.83
C GLU A 65 -26.39 4.08 -12.24
N LYS A 66 -25.59 4.49 -13.23
CA LYS A 66 -26.07 4.64 -14.61
C LYS A 66 -26.48 3.31 -15.21
N THR A 67 -25.72 2.25 -14.95
CA THR A 67 -26.02 0.90 -15.47
C THR A 67 -27.30 0.35 -14.84
N VAL A 68 -27.49 0.52 -13.53
CA VAL A 68 -28.73 0.15 -12.83
C VAL A 68 -29.92 0.93 -13.37
N LYS A 69 -29.79 2.27 -13.51
CA LYS A 69 -30.87 3.14 -14.02
C LYS A 69 -31.23 2.84 -15.48
N SER A 70 -30.27 2.41 -16.30
CA SER A 70 -30.49 2.06 -17.71
C SER A 70 -31.01 0.63 -17.91
N GLY A 71 -31.14 -0.17 -16.85
CA GLY A 71 -31.65 -1.54 -16.93
C GLY A 71 -30.76 -2.52 -17.68
N LYS A 72 -29.48 -2.16 -17.93
CA LYS A 72 -28.51 -2.97 -18.70
C LYS A 72 -27.75 -3.97 -17.85
N LEU A 73 -28.41 -4.55 -16.85
CA LEU A 73 -27.82 -5.61 -16.04
C LEU A 73 -27.92 -6.91 -16.83
N VAL A 74 -26.77 -7.47 -17.18
CA VAL A 74 -26.65 -8.74 -17.90
C VAL A 74 -25.92 -9.76 -17.04
N ASP A 75 -26.16 -11.05 -17.29
CA ASP A 75 -25.43 -12.12 -16.62
C ASP A 75 -23.95 -12.11 -17.05
N ALA A 76 -23.05 -12.53 -16.15
CA ALA A 76 -21.60 -12.52 -16.42
C ALA A 76 -21.24 -13.27 -17.70
N LYS A 77 -21.90 -14.41 -17.98
CA LYS A 77 -21.65 -15.19 -19.20
C LYS A 77 -22.03 -14.44 -20.48
N GLU A 78 -23.03 -13.57 -20.40
CA GLU A 78 -23.51 -12.77 -21.52
C GLU A 78 -22.63 -11.55 -21.75
N TYR A 79 -22.16 -10.93 -20.65
CA TYR A 79 -21.21 -9.81 -20.69
C TYR A 79 -19.87 -10.18 -21.35
N PHE A 80 -19.28 -11.32 -21.00
CA PHE A 80 -17.96 -11.70 -21.51
C PHE A 80 -17.97 -12.24 -22.95
N LYS A 81 -19.13 -12.64 -23.48
CA LYS A 81 -19.27 -13.09 -24.88
C LYS A 81 -18.99 -11.98 -25.91
N GLU A 82 -19.12 -10.71 -25.54
CA GLU A 82 -18.81 -9.58 -26.45
C GLU A 82 -17.30 -9.33 -26.60
N PHE A 83 -16.46 -9.99 -25.80
CA PHE A 83 -15.02 -9.78 -25.75
C PHE A 83 -14.20 -11.02 -26.17
N GLU A 84 -14.86 -12.11 -26.60
CA GLU A 84 -14.28 -13.30 -27.24
C GLU A 84 -14.44 -13.25 -28.76
#